data_AF-V6LUB2-F1
#
_entry.id   AF-V6LUB2-F1
#
_cell.length_a   1.000
_cell.length_b   1.000
_cell.length_c   1.000
_cell.angle_alpha   90.00
_cell.angle_beta   90.00
_cell.angle_gamma   90.00
#
_symmetry.space_group_name_H-M   'P 1'
#
loop_
_entity.id
_entity.type
_entity.pdbx_description
1 polymer ?
#
loop_
_entity_poly.entity_id
_entity_poly.type
_entity_poly.pdbx_seq_one_letter_code
_entity_poly.pdbx_strand_id
1 'polypeptide(L)' 'MNKLWRQTDVNFLVYLVETFGCKWNYLQHEYFPNRTTASLKNKFYTAINLDGFQQTDKIHITCSDNILVDLVRQNLGIN' A
#
# COMPACT_ATOMS: atom_id res chain seq x y z
N MET A 1 0.38 23.07 -6.84
CA MET A 1 -0.37 22.45 -7.96
C MET A 1 -0.86 21.07 -7.51
N ASN A 2 -2.18 20.87 -7.38
CA ASN A 2 -2.76 19.55 -7.11
C ASN A 2 -2.85 18.76 -8.42
N LYS A 3 -1.83 17.97 -8.74
CA LYS A 3 -1.87 17.08 -9.91
C LYS A 3 -2.91 15.99 -9.65
N LEU A 4 -3.99 15.99 -10.45
CA LEU A 4 -5.05 15.00 -10.36
C LEU A 4 -4.46 13.58 -10.48
N TRP A 5 -4.97 12.64 -9.69
CA TRP A 5 -4.62 11.22 -9.82
C TRP A 5 -5.49 10.61 -10.91
N ARG A 6 -4.88 10.07 -11.96
CA ARG A 6 -5.59 9.25 -12.94
C ARG A 6 -5.82 7.87 -12.36
N GLN A 7 -6.90 7.19 -12.75
CA GLN A 7 -7.17 5.82 -12.26
C GLN A 7 -6.01 4.86 -12.55
N THR A 8 -5.33 5.03 -13.70
CA THR A 8 -4.12 4.26 -14.05
C THR A 8 -2.98 4.47 -13.05
N ASP A 9 -2.77 5.71 -12.59
CA ASP A 9 -1.73 6.03 -11.60
C ASP A 9 -2.07 5.41 -10.24
N VAL A 10 -3.37 5.33 -9.91
CA VAL A 10 -3.86 4.73 -8.67
C VAL A 10 -3.69 3.21 -8.70
N ASN A 11 -4.10 2.55 -9.77
CA ASN A 11 -3.92 1.11 -9.95
C ASN A 11 -2.42 0.74 -9.91
N PHE A 12 -1.58 1.55 -10.55
CA PHE A 12 -0.13 1.35 -10.52
C PHE A 12 0.45 1.56 -9.11
N LEU A 13 -0.03 2.57 -8.37
CA LEU A 13 0.36 2.77 -6.96
C LEU A 13 -0.03 1.57 -6.09
N VAL A 14 -1.24 1.04 -6.25
CA VAL A 14 -1.70 -0.15 -5.51
C VAL A 14 -0.80 -1.34 -5.83
N TYR A 15 -0.57 -1.63 -7.11
CA TYR A 15 0.33 -2.70 -7.55
C TYR A 15 1.75 -2.58 -6.97
N LEU A 16 2.31 -1.37 -6.96
CA LEU A 16 3.63 -1.12 -6.40
C LEU A 16 3.67 -1.35 -4.89
N VAL A 17 2.61 -0.98 -4.17
CA VAL A 17 2.49 -1.21 -2.72
C VAL A 17 2.28 -2.70 -2.41
N GLU A 18 1.56 -3.44 -3.26
CA GLU A 18 1.46 -4.91 -3.19
C GLU A 18 2.79 -5.61 -3.44
N THR A 19 3.58 -5.09 -4.39
CA THR A 19 4.85 -5.70 -4.80
C THR A 19 6.00 -5.39 -3.84
N PHE A 20 6.14 -4.12 -3.43
CA PHE A 20 7.30 -3.64 -2.66
C PHE A 20 6.99 -3.34 -1.20
N GLY A 21 5.72 -3.40 -0.81
CA GLY A 21 5.24 -2.90 0.47
C GLY A 21 5.19 -1.38 0.52
N CYS A 22 4.97 -0.85 1.71
CA CYS A 22 4.69 0.57 1.92
C CYS A 22 5.95 1.44 2.03
N LYS A 23 6.93 1.19 1.16
CA LYS A 23 8.19 1.92 1.09
C LYS A 23 7.99 3.26 0.39
N TRP A 24 7.22 4.16 1.00
CA TRP A 24 6.75 5.40 0.36
C TRP A 24 7.87 6.26 -0.20
N ASN A 25 8.98 6.41 0.52
CA ASN A 25 10.15 7.17 0.06
C ASN A 25 10.73 6.57 -1.24
N TYR A 26 10.88 5.25 -1.30
CA TYR A 26 11.34 4.54 -2.48
C TYR A 26 10.35 4.70 -3.64
N LEU A 27 9.06 4.47 -3.39
CA LEU A 27 8.04 4.59 -4.42
C LEU A 27 7.94 6.01 -5.00
N GLN A 28 8.09 7.02 -4.13
CA GLN A 28 8.10 8.41 -4.54
C GLN A 28 9.33 8.72 -5.39
N HIS A 29 10.52 8.31 -4.96
CA HIS A 29 11.76 8.59 -5.69
C HIS A 29 11.77 7.92 -7.08
N GLU A 30 11.43 6.64 -7.15
CA GLU A 30 11.57 5.84 -8.38
C GLU A 30 10.41 6.02 -9.37
N TYR A 31 9.17 6.12 -8.87
CA TYR A 31 7.98 6.04 -9.74
C TYR A 31 7.14 7.32 -9.74
N PHE A 32 7.18 8.11 -8.66
CA PHE A 32 6.36 9.31 -8.52
C PHE A 32 7.17 10.56 -8.09
N PRO A 33 8.24 10.95 -8.82
CA PRO A 33 9.15 12.01 -8.39
C PRO A 33 8.46 13.37 -8.23
N ASN A 34 7.34 13.56 -8.92
CA ASN A 34 6.52 14.77 -8.89
C ASN A 34 5.41 14.76 -7.82
N ARG A 35 5.38 13.75 -6.95
CA ARG A 35 4.42 13.65 -5.85
C ARG A 35 5.17 13.55 -4.53
N THR A 36 4.48 13.84 -3.44
CA THR A 36 5.01 13.67 -2.08
C THR A 36 4.62 12.30 -1.54
N THR A 37 5.44 11.75 -0.64
CA THR A 37 5.13 10.49 0.05
C THR A 37 3.80 10.55 0.80
N ALA A 38 3.46 11.70 1.39
CA ALA A 38 2.16 11.95 1.99
C ALA A 38 1.02 11.84 0.97
N SER A 39 1.20 12.36 -0.25
CA SER A 39 0.20 12.23 -1.31
C SER A 39 0.02 10.77 -1.75
N LEU A 40 1.08 9.97 -1.82
CA LEU A 40 1.02 8.54 -2.14
C LEU A 40 0.25 7.80 -1.05
N LYS A 41 0.64 8.00 0.21
CA LYS A 41 0.00 7.39 1.38
C LYS A 41 -1.50 7.68 1.40
N ASN A 42 -1.88 8.96 1.34
CA ASN A 42 -3.28 9.36 1.36
C ASN A 42 -4.07 8.78 0.18
N LYS A 43 -3.46 8.74 -1.02
CA LYS A 43 -4.16 8.21 -2.19
C LYS A 43 -4.36 6.71 -2.12
N PHE A 44 -3.35 5.96 -1.67
CA PHE A 44 -3.45 4.51 -1.48
C PHE A 44 -4.57 4.16 -0.49
N TYR A 45 -4.57 4.79 0.70
CA TYR A 45 -5.63 4.57 1.69
C TYR A 45 -7.02 4.97 1.19
N THR A 46 -7.10 6.06 0.43
CA THR A 46 -8.36 6.47 -0.20
C THR A 46 -8.82 5.43 -1.23
N ALA A 47 -7.91 4.86 -2.02
CA ALA A 47 -8.25 3.87 -3.04
C ALA A 47 -8.79 2.58 -2.41
N ILE A 48 -8.10 2.02 -1.42
CA ILE A 48 -8.51 0.77 -0.77
C ILE A 48 -9.79 0.93 0.07
N ASN A 49 -10.06 2.13 0.61
CA ASN A 49 -11.29 2.42 1.34
C ASN A 49 -12.50 2.63 0.41
N LEU A 50 -12.29 3.14 -0.80
CA LEU A 50 -13.36 3.38 -1.78
C LEU A 50 -13.76 2.11 -2.53
N ASP A 51 -12.82 1.21 -2.81
CA ASP A 51 -13.11 -0.04 -3.55
C ASP A 51 -13.77 -1.11 -2.68
N GLY A 52 -13.97 -0.86 -1.38
CA GLY A 52 -14.54 -1.84 -0.47
C GLY A 52 -13.84 -3.19 -0.61
N PHE A 53 -12.50 -3.17 -0.69
CA PHE A 53 -11.65 -4.36 -0.78
C PHE A 53 -12.13 -5.32 0.31
N GLN A 54 -12.99 -6.26 -0.08
CA GLN A 54 -13.41 -7.33 0.79
C GLN A 54 -12.11 -8.01 1.17
N GLN A 55 -11.90 -8.08 2.47
CA GLN A 55 -10.73 -8.60 3.15
C GLN A 55 -10.65 -10.11 2.90
N THR A 56 -10.52 -10.52 1.63
CA THR A 56 -10.57 -11.91 1.18
C THR A 56 -9.14 -12.40 1.03
N ASP A 57 -8.68 -13.01 2.12
CA ASP A 57 -7.73 -14.11 2.21
C ASP A 57 -6.28 -13.97 1.75
N LYS A 58 -5.83 -12.87 1.12
CA LYS A 58 -4.39 -12.69 0.89
C LYS A 58 -3.96 -11.24 1.04
N ILE A 59 -2.87 -11.09 1.78
CA ILE A 59 -2.05 -9.89 1.94
C ILE A 59 -2.65 -8.84 2.88
N HIS A 60 -2.33 -9.00 4.17
CA HIS A 60 -2.42 -7.91 5.12
C HIS A 60 -1.30 -6.89 4.83
N ILE A 61 -1.52 -6.00 3.87
CA ILE A 61 -0.65 -4.86 3.61
C ILE A 61 -1.08 -3.72 4.53
N THR A 62 -0.82 -3.86 5.84
CA THR A 62 -0.79 -2.67 6.68
C THR A 62 0.58 -2.05 6.60
N CYS A 63 0.62 -0.85 6.05
CA CYS A 63 1.76 0.05 6.10
C CYS A 63 2.03 0.62 7.50
N SER A 64 1.46 0.00 8.53
CA SER A 64 1.71 0.32 9.93
C SER A 64 2.85 -0.56 10.40
N ASP A 65 3.87 0.08 10.93
CA ASP A 65 5.03 -0.53 11.54
C ASP A 65 4.68 -1.75 12.42
N ASN A 66 5.38 -2.86 12.21
CA ASN A 66 5.58 -3.96 13.16
C ASN A 66 4.40 -4.81 13.68
N ILE A 67 3.29 -5.03 12.97
CA ILE A 67 2.32 -6.06 13.43
C ILE A 67 1.69 -6.83 12.27
N LEU A 68 2.43 -7.74 11.63
CA LEU A 68 1.81 -8.98 11.11
C LEU A 68 2.74 -10.10 10.63
N VAL A 69 3.95 -10.14 11.18
CA VAL A 69 4.74 -11.38 11.11
C VAL A 69 4.36 -12.32 12.27
N ASP A 70 3.83 -11.80 13.38
CA ASP A 70 3.53 -12.61 14.57
C ASP A 70 2.17 -13.31 14.55
N LEU A 71 1.14 -12.76 13.89
CA LEU A 71 -0.17 -13.42 13.83
C LEU A 71 -0.19 -14.62 12.88
N VAL A 72 0.68 -14.64 11.85
CA VAL A 72 0.82 -15.80 10.94
C VAL A 72 1.71 -16.88 11.59
N ARG A 73 2.71 -16.50 12.39
CA ARG A 73 3.57 -17.46 13.13
C ARG A 73 2.81 -18.21 14.22
N GLN A 74 1.93 -17.53 14.97
CA GLN A 74 1.18 -18.18 16.05
C GLN A 74 0.03 -19.06 15.55
N ASN A 75 -0.52 -18.82 14.35
CA ASN A 75 -1.63 -19.61 13.80
C ASN A 75 -1.21 -20.86 13.02
N LEU A 76 0.07 -21.04 12.69
CA LEU A 76 0.55 -22.19 11.91
C LEU A 76 1.32 -23.23 12.73
N GLY A 77 1.62 -22.98 14.01
CA GLY A 77 2.23 -23.99 14.88
C GLY A 77 3.52 -24.60 14.33
N ILE A 78 4.32 -23.83 13.59
CA ILE A 78 5.63 -24.28 13.11
C ILE A 78 6.68 -23.82 14.12
N ASN A 79 7.22 -24.80 14.87
CA ASN A 79 8.41 -24.64 15.73
C ASN A 79 9.63 -24.21 14.92
#